data_AF-A0A8M1KS39-F1
#
_entry.id   AF-A0A8M1KS39-F1
#
_cell.length_a   1.000
_cell.length_b   1.000
_cell.length_c   1.000
_cell.angle_alpha   90.00
_cell.angle_beta   90.00
_cell.angle_gamma   90.00
#
_symmetry.space_group_name_H-M   'P 1'
#
loop_
_entity.id
_entity.type
_entity.pdbx_description
1 polymer ?
#
loop_
_entity_poly.entity_id
_entity_poly.type
_entity_poly.pdbx_seq_one_letter_code
_entity_poly.pdbx_strand_id
1 'polypeptide(L)'
;MIKMEQFDQETLSLLEAASITNELLPSLTREDLRDLMPGPENFLRRKHIWEAVHSEESSSSEPVTDNNIPKTQEVTPEKVIKICSPEYVVYTDAELEHVRKYYFELHRNGQAHECVMSKELRCRLVRNTITSMISIVRGYDMKERRDWGEYPSREELTAMAMRVIQYYPMLQDANGTKPWEPILRQMLKRLQNVKSTLTLKLSTPMHSQASVVKKRRLQFQQTDKEAESATGSIETTQMTDPPESTCTDLDNNNTVHDPQSRKMQARHYKALQELFKKTKPNKEDIAHLLDLEFESRRSFIECCSDKAERAKAVLEAYPCFSECQHIMDELGRIIEADNKRYSDQLKARWGKFYQNALFFGAWKKALKPPMGLDESAQAIAFMEALPQMFPSPTAPPRKLKSASEALYHVLEPSEDPNVFLQKRPLRTPVILIDTKNVLLAVSNTPVMTLPRDMLPQSLIIMMGCYYVFQFTYPKCIATLLSIIQTEVLKDAIHESDMTTSYKKVLTDWQEFFKT
;
A
#
# COMPACT_ATOMS: atom_id res chain seq x y z
N MET A 1 -0.10 -20.91 -35.51
CA MET A 1 0.80 -22.06 -35.27
C MET A 1 1.80 -21.65 -34.21
N ILE A 2 1.61 -22.12 -32.98
CA ILE A 2 2.53 -21.88 -31.87
C ILE A 2 3.76 -22.75 -32.10
N LYS A 3 4.96 -22.20 -31.93
CA LYS A 3 6.21 -22.94 -32.05
C LYS A 3 6.79 -23.15 -30.65
N MET A 4 7.04 -24.40 -30.27
CA MET A 4 7.70 -24.80 -29.01
C MET A 4 8.99 -24.00 -28.73
N GLU A 5 9.67 -23.48 -29.77
CA GLU A 5 10.85 -22.60 -29.70
C GLU A 5 10.68 -21.30 -28.87
N GLN A 6 9.45 -20.94 -28.46
CA GLN A 6 9.18 -19.78 -27.61
C GLN A 6 9.34 -20.05 -26.10
N PHE A 7 9.49 -21.32 -25.71
CA PHE A 7 9.69 -21.69 -24.31
C PHE A 7 11.18 -21.84 -23.99
N ASP A 8 11.53 -21.65 -22.72
CA ASP A 8 12.91 -21.83 -22.28
C ASP A 8 13.36 -23.30 -22.37
N GLN A 9 14.68 -23.50 -22.32
CA GLN A 9 15.29 -24.81 -22.52
C GLN A 9 14.80 -25.87 -21.52
N GLU A 10 14.48 -25.46 -20.29
CA GLU A 10 14.03 -26.36 -19.23
C GLU A 10 12.57 -26.81 -19.48
N THR A 11 11.70 -25.91 -19.94
CA THR A 11 10.33 -26.23 -20.34
C THR A 11 10.31 -27.15 -21.56
N LEU A 12 11.16 -26.87 -22.55
CA LEU A 12 11.33 -27.72 -23.73
C LEU A 12 11.78 -29.14 -23.36
N SER A 13 12.76 -29.26 -22.46
CA SER A 13 13.26 -30.57 -22.00
C SER A 13 12.18 -31.38 -21.29
N LEU A 14 11.31 -30.72 -20.51
CA LEU A 14 10.21 -31.39 -19.80
C LEU A 14 9.08 -31.84 -20.74
N LEU A 15 8.75 -31.02 -21.74
CA LEU A 15 7.76 -31.38 -22.76
C LEU A 15 8.25 -32.52 -23.65
N GLU A 16 9.54 -32.51 -24.05
CA GLU A 16 10.17 -33.60 -24.79
C GLU A 16 10.23 -34.90 -23.98
N ALA A 17 10.60 -34.81 -22.69
CA ALA A 17 10.62 -35.97 -21.79
C ALA A 17 9.24 -36.63 -21.63
N ALA A 18 8.17 -35.86 -21.73
CA ALA A 18 6.79 -36.36 -21.69
C ALA A 18 6.21 -36.69 -23.07
N SER A 19 7.02 -36.68 -24.13
CA SER A 19 6.58 -36.95 -25.51
C SER A 19 5.46 -36.02 -26.02
N ILE A 20 5.42 -34.78 -25.53
CA ILE A 20 4.43 -33.78 -25.94
C ILE A 20 4.94 -33.03 -27.17
N THR A 21 4.24 -33.19 -28.29
CA THR A 21 4.56 -32.50 -29.56
C THR A 21 3.82 -31.17 -29.68
N ASN A 22 4.22 -30.31 -30.61
CA ASN A 22 3.53 -29.06 -30.94
C ASN A 22 2.02 -29.25 -31.25
N GLU A 23 1.64 -30.44 -31.73
CA GLU A 23 0.24 -30.78 -32.07
C GLU A 23 -0.59 -31.15 -30.83
N LEU A 24 0.05 -31.70 -29.79
CA LEU A 24 -0.59 -32.07 -28.53
C LEU A 24 -0.63 -30.92 -27.52
N LEU A 25 0.24 -29.92 -27.69
CA LEU A 25 0.33 -28.76 -26.81
C LEU A 25 -1.02 -28.02 -26.61
N PRO A 26 -1.87 -27.84 -27.65
CA PRO A 26 -3.21 -27.29 -27.51
C PRO A 26 -4.24 -28.12 -26.75
N SER A 27 -3.97 -29.41 -26.56
CA SER A 27 -4.90 -30.32 -25.87
C SER A 27 -4.65 -30.45 -24.37
N LEU A 28 -3.57 -29.84 -23.85
CA LEU A 28 -3.20 -29.92 -22.44
C LEU A 28 -4.14 -29.11 -21.56
N THR A 29 -4.74 -29.78 -20.57
CA THR A 29 -5.54 -29.14 -19.53
C THR A 29 -4.66 -28.50 -18.44
N ARG A 30 -5.27 -27.71 -17.55
CA ARG A 30 -4.55 -27.11 -16.41
C ARG A 30 -4.05 -28.18 -15.45
N GLU A 31 -4.77 -29.28 -15.34
CA GLU A 31 -4.45 -30.46 -14.55
C GLU A 31 -3.26 -31.19 -15.18
N ASP A 32 -3.26 -31.43 -16.50
CA ASP A 32 -2.14 -32.08 -17.20
C ASP A 32 -0.83 -31.27 -17.04
N LEU A 33 -0.91 -29.94 -17.11
CA LEU A 33 0.26 -29.07 -16.89
C LEU A 33 0.76 -29.13 -15.43
N ARG A 34 -0.12 -29.34 -14.46
CA ARG A 34 0.23 -29.50 -13.04
C ARG A 34 0.91 -30.83 -12.76
N ASP A 35 0.46 -31.89 -13.41
CA ASP A 35 1.05 -33.22 -13.27
C ASP A 35 2.39 -33.31 -13.99
N LEU A 36 2.51 -32.66 -15.16
CA LEU A 36 3.76 -32.61 -15.93
C LEU A 36 4.86 -31.82 -15.21
N MET A 37 4.50 -30.74 -14.53
CA MET A 37 5.43 -29.86 -13.83
C MET A 37 4.91 -29.58 -12.42
N PRO A 38 5.07 -30.51 -11.46
CA PRO A 38 4.59 -30.34 -10.09
C PRO A 38 5.37 -29.23 -9.38
N GLY A 39 4.80 -28.68 -8.30
CA GLY A 39 5.47 -27.69 -7.46
C GLY A 39 5.17 -26.21 -7.80
N PRO A 40 5.30 -25.29 -6.82
CA PRO A 40 5.02 -23.86 -6.99
C PRO A 40 6.04 -23.13 -7.87
N GLU A 41 7.30 -23.59 -7.92
CA GLU A 41 8.37 -23.06 -8.75
C GLU A 41 8.04 -23.12 -10.25
N ASN A 42 7.22 -24.08 -10.65
CA ASN A 42 6.80 -24.27 -12.04
C ASN A 42 5.50 -23.53 -12.39
N PHE A 43 4.92 -22.75 -11.47
CA PHE A 43 3.66 -22.03 -11.70
C PHE A 43 3.73 -21.09 -12.90
N LEU A 44 4.81 -20.28 -12.99
CA LEU A 44 4.99 -19.34 -14.10
C LEU A 44 5.18 -20.08 -15.43
N ARG A 45 5.83 -21.25 -15.41
CA ARG A 45 6.02 -22.12 -16.59
C ARG A 45 4.68 -22.65 -17.09
N ARG A 46 3.85 -23.21 -16.19
CA ARG A 46 2.49 -23.67 -16.51
C ARG A 46 1.61 -22.55 -17.03
N LYS A 47 1.66 -21.37 -16.41
CA LYS A 47 0.90 -20.19 -16.83
C LYS A 47 1.33 -19.72 -18.23
N HIS A 48 2.63 -19.65 -18.49
CA HIS A 48 3.16 -19.22 -19.79
C HIS A 48 2.79 -20.19 -20.92
N ILE A 49 2.86 -21.51 -20.68
CA ILE A 49 2.38 -22.51 -21.65
C ILE A 49 0.87 -22.37 -21.87
N TRP A 50 0.09 -22.23 -20.79
CA TRP A 50 -1.37 -22.07 -20.88
C TRP A 50 -1.75 -20.83 -21.70
N GLU A 51 -1.12 -19.69 -21.43
CA GLU A 51 -1.37 -18.42 -22.12
C GLU A 51 -0.92 -18.50 -23.58
N ALA A 52 0.26 -19.05 -23.86
CA ALA A 52 0.73 -19.22 -25.24
C ALA A 52 -0.21 -20.10 -26.08
N VAL A 53 -0.88 -21.06 -25.44
CA VAL A 53 -1.78 -22.01 -26.07
C VAL A 53 -3.23 -21.54 -26.18
N HIS A 54 -3.72 -20.74 -25.22
CA HIS A 54 -5.13 -20.35 -25.10
C HIS A 54 -5.37 -18.82 -25.24
N SER A 55 -4.45 -18.08 -25.86
CA SER A 55 -4.50 -16.60 -25.97
C SER A 55 -5.66 -16.01 -26.80
N GLU A 56 -6.58 -16.79 -27.37
CA GLU A 56 -7.68 -16.26 -28.20
C GLU A 56 -9.08 -16.24 -27.57
N GLU A 57 -9.27 -16.64 -26.30
CA GLU A 57 -10.60 -16.57 -25.67
C GLU A 57 -10.65 -15.64 -24.45
N SER A 58 -10.87 -14.35 -24.69
CA SER A 58 -11.60 -13.50 -23.73
C SER A 58 -12.17 -12.23 -24.39
N SER A 59 -13.36 -12.37 -24.98
CA SER A 59 -14.33 -11.26 -25.06
C SER A 59 -15.60 -11.67 -24.32
N SER A 60 -16.27 -10.66 -23.75
CA SER A 60 -17.14 -10.69 -22.58
C SER A 60 -18.59 -11.14 -22.81
N SER A 61 -19.24 -11.50 -21.68
CA SER A 61 -20.68 -11.30 -21.32
C SER A 61 -21.73 -12.18 -22.08
N GLU A 62 -22.85 -12.68 -21.53
CA GLU A 62 -23.67 -12.41 -20.33
C GLU A 62 -24.86 -13.43 -20.27
N PRO A 63 -25.75 -13.41 -19.25
CA PRO A 63 -26.88 -14.33 -19.11
C PRO A 63 -28.09 -13.99 -20.01
N VAL A 64 -28.95 -14.99 -20.17
CA VAL A 64 -30.10 -15.10 -21.09
C VAL A 64 -31.27 -14.15 -20.75
N THR A 65 -31.90 -13.53 -21.76
CA THR A 65 -33.37 -13.50 -21.99
C THR A 65 -33.78 -12.84 -23.32
N ASP A 66 -34.94 -13.26 -23.81
CA ASP A 66 -35.49 -13.25 -25.18
C ASP A 66 -35.97 -11.91 -25.80
N ASN A 67 -35.67 -11.77 -27.09
CA ASN A 67 -36.47 -11.41 -28.28
C ASN A 67 -37.34 -10.11 -28.42
N ASN A 68 -36.95 -9.37 -29.49
CA ASN A 68 -37.73 -8.70 -30.56
C ASN A 68 -38.45 -7.33 -30.35
N ILE A 69 -37.99 -6.31 -31.11
CA ILE A 69 -38.72 -5.33 -31.98
C ILE A 69 -37.66 -4.34 -32.62
N PRO A 70 -37.83 -3.87 -33.88
CA PRO A 70 -36.71 -3.40 -34.72
C PRO A 70 -36.30 -1.93 -34.52
N LYS A 71 -34.99 -1.65 -34.63
CA LYS A 71 -34.38 -0.31 -34.52
C LYS A 71 -34.34 0.45 -35.85
N THR A 72 -34.84 1.68 -35.81
CA THR A 72 -34.58 2.78 -36.76
C THR A 72 -33.12 3.23 -36.65
N GLN A 73 -32.50 3.56 -37.79
CA GLN A 73 -31.10 3.96 -37.92
C GLN A 73 -30.82 5.33 -37.27
N GLU A 74 -29.87 5.39 -36.33
CA GLU A 74 -29.14 6.62 -35.95
C GLU A 74 -27.65 6.40 -36.22
N VAL A 75 -27.06 7.25 -37.05
CA VAL A 75 -25.65 7.22 -37.45
C VAL A 75 -24.80 7.85 -36.35
N THR A 76 -24.01 7.05 -35.64
CA THR A 76 -22.94 7.52 -34.73
C THR A 76 -21.72 8.00 -35.54
N PRO A 77 -21.16 9.20 -35.29
CA PRO A 77 -19.93 9.63 -35.94
C PRO A 77 -18.71 8.88 -35.38
N GLU A 78 -17.87 8.41 -36.30
CA GLU A 78 -16.65 7.64 -36.04
C GLU A 78 -15.63 8.40 -35.17
N LYS A 79 -15.08 7.70 -34.17
CA LYS A 79 -14.14 8.25 -33.19
C LYS A 79 -12.68 8.30 -33.66
N VAL A 80 -12.35 7.75 -34.84
CA VAL A 80 -10.96 7.57 -35.29
C VAL A 80 -10.86 7.82 -36.80
N ILE A 81 -9.91 8.65 -37.23
CA ILE A 81 -9.44 8.71 -38.62
C ILE A 81 -7.92 8.54 -38.59
N LYS A 82 -7.41 7.59 -39.36
CA LYS A 82 -5.98 7.38 -39.61
C LYS A 82 -5.40 8.49 -40.48
N ILE A 83 -4.55 9.36 -39.92
CA ILE A 83 -3.58 10.19 -40.65
C ILE A 83 -2.29 10.28 -39.80
N CYS A 84 -1.12 10.16 -40.44
CA CYS A 84 0.25 10.12 -39.88
C CYS A 84 0.60 11.25 -38.90
N SER A 85 0.10 11.17 -37.68
CA SER A 85 0.43 12.00 -36.51
C SER A 85 -0.01 11.25 -35.25
N PRO A 86 0.59 11.49 -34.06
CA PRO A 86 0.14 10.86 -32.82
C PRO A 86 -1.36 11.08 -32.60
N GLU A 87 -2.12 10.01 -32.48
CA GLU A 87 -3.57 10.09 -32.30
C GLU A 87 -3.89 10.58 -30.88
N TYR A 88 -4.23 11.86 -30.75
CA TYR A 88 -4.62 12.41 -29.46
C TYR A 88 -6.10 12.16 -29.17
N VAL A 89 -6.36 11.66 -27.95
CA VAL A 89 -7.72 11.40 -27.47
C VAL A 89 -8.16 12.53 -26.54
N VAL A 90 -9.41 12.97 -26.67
CA VAL A 90 -10.02 13.93 -25.73
C VAL A 90 -10.20 13.24 -24.38
N TYR A 91 -9.71 13.85 -23.30
CA TYR A 91 -9.91 13.31 -21.96
C TYR A 91 -11.39 13.35 -21.57
N THR A 92 -11.92 12.23 -21.08
CA THR A 92 -13.29 12.10 -20.59
C THR A 92 -13.32 11.33 -19.27
N ASP A 93 -14.34 11.57 -18.45
CA ASP A 93 -14.65 10.77 -17.26
C ASP A 93 -16.14 10.78 -16.95
N ALA A 94 -16.57 10.07 -15.91
CA ALA A 94 -17.98 9.89 -15.58
C ALA A 94 -18.74 11.22 -15.39
N GLU A 95 -18.14 12.20 -14.71
CA GLU A 95 -18.75 13.51 -14.50
C GLU A 95 -18.83 14.33 -15.80
N LEU A 96 -17.76 14.35 -16.62
CA LEU A 96 -17.75 15.04 -17.90
C LEU A 96 -18.75 14.40 -18.89
N GLU A 97 -18.86 13.08 -18.90
CA GLU A 97 -19.87 12.36 -19.69
C GLU A 97 -21.29 12.61 -19.17
N HIS A 98 -21.48 12.73 -17.86
CA HIS A 98 -22.79 13.08 -17.31
C HIS A 98 -23.24 14.47 -17.76
N VAL A 99 -22.35 15.48 -17.67
CA VAL A 99 -22.64 16.84 -18.17
C VAL A 99 -22.89 16.85 -19.68
N ARG A 100 -22.17 16.02 -20.43
CA ARG A 100 -22.39 15.85 -21.88
C ARG A 100 -23.74 15.20 -22.19
N LYS A 101 -24.13 14.14 -21.49
CA LYS A 101 -25.44 13.52 -21.63
C LYS A 101 -26.56 14.51 -21.31
N TYR A 102 -26.42 15.22 -20.19
CA TYR A 102 -27.35 16.26 -19.77
C TYR A 102 -27.51 17.38 -20.80
N TYR A 103 -26.42 17.79 -21.45
CA TYR A 103 -26.49 18.74 -22.58
C TYR A 103 -27.36 18.22 -23.72
N PHE A 104 -27.19 16.97 -24.15
CA PHE A 104 -27.98 16.41 -25.24
C PHE A 104 -29.45 16.18 -24.86
N GLU A 105 -29.73 15.87 -23.59
CA GLU A 105 -31.10 15.85 -23.05
C GLU A 105 -31.77 17.23 -23.14
N LEU A 106 -31.09 18.28 -22.67
CA LEU A 106 -31.58 19.66 -22.79
C LEU A 106 -31.69 20.12 -24.24
N HIS A 107 -30.78 19.68 -25.11
CA HIS A 107 -30.82 20.00 -26.54
C HIS A 107 -32.04 19.40 -27.24
N ARG A 108 -32.47 18.19 -26.87
CA ARG A 108 -33.72 17.60 -27.39
C ARG A 108 -34.96 18.41 -27.01
N ASN A 109 -34.91 19.10 -25.89
CA ASN A 109 -36.00 19.93 -25.37
C ASN A 109 -35.88 21.41 -25.81
N GLY A 110 -34.91 21.77 -26.66
CA GLY A 110 -34.68 23.15 -27.10
C GLY A 110 -34.02 24.07 -26.05
N GLN A 111 -33.57 23.51 -24.93
CA GLN A 111 -33.01 24.24 -23.77
C GLN A 111 -31.49 24.09 -23.65
N ALA A 112 -30.78 23.78 -24.75
CA ALA A 112 -29.33 23.54 -24.76
C ALA A 112 -28.49 24.67 -24.12
N HIS A 113 -28.99 25.91 -24.22
CA HIS A 113 -28.33 27.12 -23.69
C HIS A 113 -28.29 27.18 -22.15
N GLU A 114 -29.12 26.38 -21.46
CA GLU A 114 -29.14 26.30 -19.99
C GLU A 114 -28.02 25.41 -19.44
N CYS A 115 -27.41 24.56 -20.29
CA CYS A 115 -26.34 23.67 -19.88
C CYS A 115 -24.99 24.42 -19.81
N VAL A 116 -24.53 24.71 -18.59
CA VAL A 116 -23.23 25.36 -18.36
C VAL A 116 -22.28 24.40 -17.65
N MET A 117 -21.14 24.10 -18.29
CA MET A 117 -20.08 23.32 -17.64
C MET A 117 -19.40 24.17 -16.56
N SER A 118 -19.25 23.59 -15.36
CA SER A 118 -18.59 24.27 -14.24
C SER A 118 -17.14 24.65 -14.56
N LYS A 119 -16.66 25.72 -13.93
CA LYS A 119 -15.27 26.19 -14.11
C LYS A 119 -14.25 25.11 -13.72
N GLU A 120 -14.54 24.33 -12.68
CA GLU A 120 -13.68 23.26 -12.20
C GLU A 120 -13.58 22.11 -13.21
N LEU A 121 -14.71 21.65 -13.74
CA LEU A 121 -14.77 20.61 -14.77
C LEU A 121 -14.04 21.05 -16.04
N ARG A 122 -14.28 22.29 -16.48
CA ARG A 122 -13.58 22.87 -17.63
C ARG A 122 -12.07 22.93 -17.43
N CYS A 123 -11.60 23.38 -16.26
CA CYS A 123 -10.16 23.40 -15.95
C CYS A 123 -9.56 21.99 -15.86
N ARG A 124 -10.31 21.02 -15.34
CA ARG A 124 -9.90 19.61 -15.22
C ARG A 124 -9.77 18.96 -16.60
N LEU A 125 -10.76 19.14 -17.48
CA LEU A 125 -10.74 18.72 -18.88
C LEU A 125 -9.49 19.25 -19.59
N VAL A 126 -9.28 20.57 -19.59
CA VAL A 126 -8.12 21.18 -20.26
C VAL A 126 -6.78 20.67 -19.70
N ARG A 127 -6.67 20.55 -18.38
CA ARG A 127 -5.45 20.06 -17.71
C ARG A 127 -5.11 18.64 -18.13
N ASN A 128 -6.09 17.76 -18.10
CA ASN A 128 -5.88 16.33 -18.33
C ASN A 128 -5.68 16.04 -19.82
N THR A 129 -6.40 16.72 -20.71
CA THR A 129 -6.16 16.64 -22.16
C THR A 129 -4.73 17.07 -22.51
N ILE A 130 -4.24 18.20 -21.98
CA ILE A 130 -2.84 18.64 -22.24
C ILE A 130 -1.82 17.67 -21.67
N THR A 131 -2.08 17.12 -20.49
CA THR A 131 -1.19 16.13 -19.87
C THR A 131 -1.10 14.87 -20.72
N SER A 132 -2.24 14.38 -21.22
CA SER A 132 -2.30 13.25 -22.15
C SER A 132 -1.54 13.52 -23.44
N MET A 133 -1.74 14.69 -24.07
CA MET A 133 -1.00 15.07 -25.28
C MET A 133 0.51 15.10 -25.06
N ILE A 134 0.98 15.66 -23.94
CA ILE A 134 2.42 15.70 -23.61
C ILE A 134 2.97 14.28 -23.40
N SER A 135 2.23 13.40 -22.72
CA SER A 135 2.64 12.01 -22.53
C SER A 135 2.76 11.26 -23.85
N ILE A 136 1.81 11.46 -24.78
CA ILE A 136 1.84 10.84 -26.11
C ILE A 136 3.04 11.35 -26.91
N VAL A 137 3.28 12.67 -26.94
CA VAL A 137 4.46 13.24 -27.63
C VAL A 137 5.74 12.63 -27.06
N ARG A 138 5.88 12.54 -25.73
CA ARG A 138 7.08 12.03 -25.07
C ARG A 138 7.28 10.52 -25.16
N GLY A 139 6.20 9.76 -25.32
CA GLY A 139 6.24 8.30 -25.44
C GLY A 139 6.46 7.79 -26.87
N TYR A 140 6.41 8.66 -27.87
CA TYR A 140 6.61 8.29 -29.28
C TYR A 140 8.11 8.05 -29.59
N ASP A 141 8.42 6.91 -30.22
CA ASP A 141 9.76 6.36 -30.40
C ASP A 141 10.73 7.31 -31.15
N MET A 142 11.98 7.36 -30.69
CA MET A 142 13.01 8.33 -31.08
C MET A 142 13.53 8.14 -32.53
N LYS A 143 13.24 7.01 -33.18
CA LYS A 143 13.80 6.67 -34.50
C LYS A 143 13.22 7.48 -35.68
N GLU A 144 12.06 8.11 -35.52
CA GLU A 144 11.46 9.00 -36.54
C GLU A 144 11.63 10.50 -36.23
N ARG A 145 12.37 10.84 -35.16
CA ARG A 145 12.51 12.23 -34.69
C ARG A 145 13.72 12.94 -35.30
N ARG A 146 13.49 13.75 -36.34
CA ARG A 146 14.34 14.93 -36.59
C ARG A 146 13.61 16.27 -36.43
N ASP A 147 12.27 16.31 -36.53
CA ASP A 147 11.52 17.58 -36.57
C ASP A 147 10.41 17.76 -35.50
N TRP A 148 10.11 16.75 -34.66
CA TRP A 148 9.06 16.85 -33.64
C TRP A 148 9.62 17.27 -32.27
N GLY A 149 9.22 18.45 -31.79
CA GLY A 149 9.68 19.03 -30.51
C GLY A 149 9.23 18.28 -29.25
N GLU A 150 9.73 18.68 -28.07
CA GLU A 150 9.39 18.08 -26.76
C GLU A 150 7.93 18.27 -26.29
N TYR A 151 7.15 19.04 -27.05
CA TYR A 151 5.80 19.46 -26.68
C TYR A 151 4.91 19.54 -27.93
N PRO A 152 3.58 19.37 -27.77
CA PRO A 152 2.65 19.55 -28.87
C PRO A 152 2.78 20.93 -29.52
N SER A 153 2.70 20.98 -30.84
CA SER A 153 2.72 22.20 -31.65
C SER A 153 1.44 23.02 -31.46
N ARG A 154 1.46 24.26 -31.94
CA ARG A 154 0.28 25.13 -31.87
C ARG A 154 -0.86 24.58 -32.74
N GLU A 155 -0.51 23.96 -33.85
CA GLU A 155 -1.43 23.34 -34.81
C GLU A 155 -2.13 22.14 -34.16
N GLU A 156 -1.38 21.28 -33.47
CA GLU A 156 -1.94 20.13 -32.72
C GLU A 156 -2.87 20.58 -31.59
N LEU A 157 -2.48 21.61 -30.85
CA LEU A 157 -3.35 22.20 -29.81
C LEU A 157 -4.62 22.80 -30.39
N THR A 158 -4.55 23.39 -31.58
CA THR A 158 -5.72 23.96 -32.27
C THR A 158 -6.68 22.87 -32.70
N ALA A 159 -6.17 21.80 -33.33
CA ALA A 159 -6.95 20.63 -33.71
C ALA A 159 -7.62 19.97 -32.49
N MET A 160 -6.88 19.83 -31.39
CA MET A 160 -7.44 19.30 -30.14
C MET A 160 -8.51 20.20 -29.54
N ALA A 161 -8.30 21.53 -29.54
CA ALA A 161 -9.32 22.46 -29.05
C ALA A 161 -10.62 22.38 -29.86
N MET A 162 -10.53 22.19 -31.18
CA MET A 162 -11.69 21.95 -32.04
C MET A 162 -12.39 20.63 -31.66
N ARG A 163 -11.64 19.55 -31.44
CA ARG A 163 -12.21 18.24 -31.08
C ARG A 163 -12.86 18.24 -29.70
N VAL A 164 -12.26 18.94 -28.73
CA VAL A 164 -12.86 19.16 -27.41
C VAL A 164 -14.23 19.83 -27.54
N ILE A 165 -14.36 20.82 -28.41
CA ILE A 165 -15.63 21.52 -28.63
C ILE A 165 -16.66 20.67 -29.37
N GLN A 166 -16.22 19.89 -30.35
CA GLN A 166 -17.11 18.94 -31.03
C GLN A 166 -17.64 17.90 -30.03
N TYR A 167 -16.80 17.46 -29.10
CA TYR A 167 -17.18 16.46 -28.10
C TYR A 167 -18.01 17.05 -26.95
N TYR A 168 -17.73 18.29 -26.54
CA TYR A 168 -18.42 19.04 -25.49
C TYR A 168 -19.00 20.35 -26.05
N PRO A 169 -20.16 20.29 -26.74
CA PRO A 169 -20.70 21.45 -27.46
C PRO A 169 -21.12 22.61 -26.55
N MET A 170 -21.44 22.35 -25.28
CA MET A 170 -21.73 23.39 -24.27
C MET A 170 -20.56 24.34 -24.00
N LEU A 171 -19.35 24.03 -24.48
CA LEU A 171 -18.17 24.88 -24.37
C LEU A 171 -18.05 25.90 -25.51
N GLN A 172 -18.94 25.84 -26.51
CA GLN A 172 -18.99 26.81 -27.60
C GLN A 172 -19.43 28.17 -27.08
N ASP A 173 -18.71 29.21 -27.51
CA ASP A 173 -19.14 30.59 -27.27
C ASP A 173 -20.15 30.98 -28.36
N ALA A 174 -21.31 31.51 -27.96
CA ALA A 174 -22.48 31.67 -28.83
C ALA A 174 -22.26 32.64 -30.01
N ASN A 175 -21.24 33.51 -29.96
CA ASN A 175 -21.05 34.62 -30.92
C ASN A 175 -19.64 34.71 -31.54
N GLY A 176 -18.84 33.65 -31.50
CA GLY A 176 -17.45 33.68 -32.00
C GLY A 176 -17.26 33.07 -33.39
N THR A 177 -16.53 33.75 -34.30
CA THR A 177 -16.06 33.18 -35.58
C THR A 177 -15.06 32.02 -35.40
N LYS A 178 -14.53 31.81 -34.18
CA LYS A 178 -13.67 30.69 -33.78
C LYS A 178 -14.11 30.15 -32.41
N PRO A 179 -15.08 29.23 -32.34
CA PRO A 179 -15.63 28.76 -31.06
C PRO A 179 -14.58 28.10 -30.15
N TRP A 180 -13.51 27.53 -30.71
CA TRP A 180 -12.43 26.84 -29.96
C TRP A 180 -11.38 27.76 -29.34
N GLU A 181 -11.37 29.04 -29.65
CA GLU A 181 -10.34 29.98 -29.18
C GLU A 181 -10.24 30.09 -27.64
N PRO A 182 -11.34 30.09 -26.85
CA PRO A 182 -11.24 30.10 -25.40
C PRO A 182 -10.56 28.85 -24.83
N ILE A 183 -10.82 27.68 -25.40
CA ILE A 183 -10.20 26.41 -24.99
C ILE A 183 -8.72 26.38 -25.41
N LEU A 184 -8.42 26.80 -26.64
CA LEU A 184 -7.05 26.92 -27.15
C LEU A 184 -6.19 27.84 -26.25
N ARG A 185 -6.72 28.99 -25.83
CA ARG A 185 -6.02 29.90 -24.89
C ARG A 185 -5.73 29.25 -23.54
N GLN A 186 -6.67 28.47 -22.99
CA GLN A 186 -6.47 27.74 -21.73
C GLN A 186 -5.43 26.63 -21.90
N MET A 187 -5.45 25.92 -23.02
CA MET A 187 -4.49 24.90 -23.39
C MET A 187 -3.06 25.46 -23.54
N LEU A 188 -2.91 26.57 -24.27
CA LEU A 188 -1.63 27.26 -24.44
C LEU A 188 -1.06 27.76 -23.11
N LYS A 189 -1.90 28.40 -22.27
CA LYS A 189 -1.49 28.85 -20.93
C LYS A 189 -1.05 27.68 -20.05
N ARG A 190 -1.75 26.55 -20.12
CA ARG A 190 -1.37 25.34 -19.38
C ARG A 190 -0.04 24.79 -19.87
N LEU A 191 0.16 24.70 -21.19
CA LEU A 191 1.42 24.24 -21.77
C LEU A 191 2.59 25.12 -21.35
N GLN A 192 2.41 26.45 -21.35
CA GLN A 192 3.42 27.41 -20.89
C GLN A 192 3.78 27.22 -19.41
N ASN A 193 2.78 26.98 -18.54
CA ASN A 193 3.03 26.70 -17.13
C ASN A 193 3.85 25.41 -16.94
N VAL A 194 3.61 24.38 -17.76
CA VAL A 194 4.36 23.12 -17.74
C VAL A 194 5.79 23.31 -18.23
N LYS A 195 6.00 24.06 -19.33
CA LYS A 195 7.33 24.43 -19.84
C LYS A 195 8.15 25.21 -18.79
N SER A 196 7.53 26.18 -18.13
CA SER A 196 8.18 27.05 -17.14
C SER A 196 8.57 26.35 -15.83
N THR A 197 7.87 25.27 -15.47
CA THR A 197 8.23 24.46 -14.29
C THR A 197 9.40 23.52 -14.56
N LEU A 198 9.69 23.22 -15.83
CA LEU A 198 10.82 22.37 -16.22
C LEU A 198 12.12 23.18 -16.39
N THR A 199 12.04 24.42 -16.89
CA THR A 199 13.20 25.34 -16.92
C THR A 199 13.72 25.69 -15.52
N LEU A 200 12.83 25.78 -14.52
CA LEU A 200 13.22 25.96 -13.12
C LEU A 200 13.89 24.73 -12.47
N LYS A 201 13.73 23.53 -13.06
CA LYS A 201 14.34 22.29 -12.55
C LYS A 201 15.69 21.95 -13.21
N LEU A 202 16.02 22.57 -14.34
CA LEU A 202 17.31 22.36 -15.04
C LEU A 202 18.36 23.45 -14.75
N SER A 203 18.05 24.46 -13.94
CA SER A 203 18.97 25.53 -13.58
C SER A 203 19.21 25.56 -12.07
N THR A 204 20.13 24.71 -11.60
CA THR A 204 20.84 24.90 -10.32
C THR A 204 21.94 25.95 -10.56
N PRO A 205 21.94 27.13 -9.92
CA PRO A 205 23.09 28.03 -9.99
C PRO A 205 24.02 27.77 -8.81
N MET A 206 25.27 27.40 -9.11
CA MET A 206 26.38 27.64 -8.20
C MET A 206 26.49 29.15 -7.91
N HIS A 207 26.88 29.46 -6.68
CA HIS A 207 27.18 30.79 -6.13
C HIS A 207 27.65 31.82 -7.16
N SER A 208 26.85 32.88 -7.37
CA SER A 208 27.37 34.24 -7.56
C SER A 208 26.31 35.26 -7.18
N GLN A 209 26.78 36.38 -6.68
CA GLN A 209 26.03 37.43 -6.01
C GLN A 209 25.01 38.15 -6.90
N ALA A 210 24.03 38.75 -6.22
CA ALA A 210 23.25 39.91 -6.64
C ALA A 210 22.29 39.74 -7.82
N SER A 211 20.98 39.76 -7.53
CA SER A 211 20.16 40.96 -7.71
C SER A 211 18.67 40.64 -7.57
N VAL A 212 18.04 41.38 -6.66
CA VAL A 212 16.59 41.45 -6.47
C VAL A 212 15.97 42.12 -7.69
N VAL A 213 15.03 41.46 -8.37
CA VAL A 213 14.05 42.15 -9.24
C VAL A 213 12.64 41.73 -8.84
N LYS A 214 12.01 42.59 -8.02
CA LYS A 214 10.58 42.58 -7.74
C LYS A 214 9.78 42.98 -9.00
N LYS A 215 8.63 42.32 -9.13
CA LYS A 215 7.43 42.66 -9.92
C LYS A 215 7.33 44.13 -10.39
N ARG A 216 7.11 44.32 -11.70
CA ARG A 216 6.52 45.54 -12.27
C ARG A 216 5.00 45.56 -12.03
N ARG A 217 4.53 46.56 -11.29
CA ARG A 217 3.26 47.28 -11.54
C ARG A 217 3.54 48.78 -11.34
N LEU A 218 2.99 49.58 -12.24
CA LEU A 218 3.30 50.99 -12.53
C LEU A 218 3.00 52.01 -11.41
N GLN A 219 3.83 53.08 -11.39
CA GLN A 219 3.59 54.50 -11.01
C GLN A 219 3.22 54.81 -9.53
N PHE A 220 3.73 55.82 -8.80
CA PHE A 220 4.20 57.19 -9.10
C PHE A 220 5.19 57.72 -7.99
N GLN A 221 5.66 58.97 -8.13
CA GLN A 221 6.84 59.70 -7.60
C GLN A 221 7.13 59.85 -6.08
N GLN A 222 8.45 60.02 -5.78
CA GLN A 222 9.19 60.89 -4.80
C GLN A 222 8.81 60.85 -3.28
N THR A 223 9.68 60.92 -2.26
CA THR A 223 11.11 61.28 -2.03
C THR A 223 11.51 60.87 -0.60
N ASP A 224 12.80 60.51 -0.39
CA ASP A 224 13.69 60.64 0.79
C ASP A 224 13.27 60.21 2.22
N LYS A 225 14.00 59.22 2.80
CA LYS A 225 14.98 59.41 3.91
C LYS A 225 15.50 58.08 4.53
N GLU A 226 16.80 58.11 4.84
CA GLU A 226 17.69 57.34 5.75
C GLU A 226 17.02 56.78 7.03
N ALA A 227 17.51 55.84 7.85
CA ALA A 227 18.65 54.91 7.99
C ALA A 227 18.26 53.98 9.20
N GLU A 228 18.55 52.67 9.25
CA GLU A 228 19.48 51.95 10.17
C GLU A 228 18.71 50.67 10.63
N SER A 229 19.12 49.45 10.28
CA SER A 229 20.10 48.54 10.91
C SER A 229 19.83 48.11 12.36
N ALA A 230 19.41 46.83 12.55
CA ALA A 230 19.85 45.85 13.57
C ALA A 230 18.94 44.60 13.51
N THR A 231 19.30 43.51 12.83
CA THR A 231 19.97 42.28 13.32
C THR A 231 19.41 41.64 14.59
N GLY A 232 18.91 40.41 14.45
CA GLY A 232 18.58 39.48 15.54
C GLY A 232 18.01 38.16 15.01
N SER A 233 18.90 37.23 14.68
CA SER A 233 18.66 35.92 14.06
C SER A 233 17.94 34.92 14.98
N ILE A 234 17.06 34.08 14.41
CA ILE A 234 16.54 32.84 14.99
C ILE A 234 17.01 31.67 14.12
N GLU A 235 17.69 30.72 14.73
CA GLU A 235 18.20 29.48 14.12
C GLU A 235 17.06 28.56 13.66
N THR A 236 17.20 27.97 12.47
CA THR A 236 16.25 26.98 11.90
C THR A 236 16.97 25.64 11.75
N THR A 237 16.45 24.62 12.43
CA THR A 237 16.86 23.22 12.34
C THR A 237 16.53 22.64 10.96
N GLN A 238 17.51 21.95 10.37
CA GLN A 238 17.46 21.33 9.03
C GLN A 238 16.45 20.17 8.95
N MET A 239 15.72 20.12 7.84
CA MET A 239 14.81 19.03 7.43
C MET A 239 15.59 18.01 6.60
N THR A 240 15.49 16.73 6.95
CA THR A 240 16.03 15.59 6.18
C THR A 240 15.03 15.10 5.13
N ASP A 241 15.55 14.78 3.94
CA ASP A 241 14.85 14.21 2.78
C ASP A 241 14.39 12.74 3.00
N PRO A 242 13.44 12.21 2.20
CA PRO A 242 12.85 10.90 2.42
C PRO A 242 13.82 9.74 2.11
N PRO A 243 13.66 8.56 2.72
CA PRO A 243 14.50 7.40 2.39
C PRO A 243 14.09 6.87 1.01
N GLU A 244 14.87 7.20 -0.02
CA GLU A 244 14.89 6.42 -1.25
C GLU A 244 15.51 5.05 -0.93
N SER A 245 14.78 3.98 -1.18
CA SER A 245 15.28 2.60 -1.16
C SER A 245 16.53 2.49 -2.03
N THR A 246 17.70 2.51 -1.41
CA THR A 246 18.96 2.16 -2.07
C THR A 246 19.11 0.64 -1.97
N CYS A 247 18.33 -0.10 -2.76
CA CYS A 247 18.65 -1.48 -3.06
C CYS A 247 19.65 -1.46 -4.23
N THR A 248 20.91 -1.77 -3.92
CA THR A 248 21.95 -2.03 -4.92
C THR A 248 21.49 -3.10 -5.89
N ASP A 249 21.66 -2.80 -7.18
CA ASP A 249 21.36 -3.65 -8.33
C ASP A 249 21.94 -5.06 -8.16
N LEU A 250 21.05 -6.05 -8.10
CA LEU A 250 21.31 -7.42 -8.52
C LEU A 250 20.11 -7.86 -9.38
N ASP A 251 20.40 -8.07 -10.65
CA ASP A 251 19.44 -8.37 -11.71
C ASP A 251 18.59 -9.63 -11.48
N ASN A 252 17.41 -9.58 -12.09
CA ASN A 252 16.45 -10.65 -12.41
C ASN A 252 15.50 -11.17 -11.33
N ASN A 253 14.32 -10.53 -11.21
CA ASN A 253 13.11 -11.04 -11.88
C ASN A 253 11.94 -10.05 -11.78
N ASN A 254 11.16 -9.98 -12.87
CA ASN A 254 10.15 -8.95 -13.16
C ASN A 254 9.06 -8.77 -12.10
N THR A 255 9.00 -7.57 -11.53
CA THR A 255 7.72 -6.92 -11.21
C THR A 255 7.80 -5.49 -11.73
N VAL A 256 7.32 -5.28 -12.96
CA VAL A 256 7.18 -3.95 -13.54
C VAL A 256 6.08 -3.23 -12.74
N HIS A 257 6.43 -2.64 -11.60
CA HIS A 257 5.55 -1.69 -10.93
C HIS A 257 5.41 -0.47 -11.83
N ASP A 258 4.19 -0.28 -12.36
CA ASP A 258 3.79 0.88 -13.15
C ASP A 258 4.31 2.18 -12.48
N PRO A 259 5.07 3.02 -13.21
CA PRO A 259 5.54 4.31 -12.71
C PRO A 259 4.43 5.20 -12.14
N GLN A 260 3.18 5.01 -12.56
CA GLN A 260 2.03 5.72 -12.01
C GLN A 260 1.61 5.18 -10.63
N SER A 261 1.67 3.86 -10.41
CA SER A 261 1.41 3.24 -9.10
C SER A 261 2.40 3.74 -8.04
N ARG A 262 3.71 3.75 -8.35
CA ARG A 262 4.74 4.30 -7.44
C ARG A 262 4.51 5.77 -7.10
N LYS A 263 4.06 6.57 -8.07
CA LYS A 263 3.73 8.00 -7.84
C LYS A 263 2.49 8.18 -6.97
N MET A 264 1.50 7.29 -7.09
CA MET A 264 0.30 7.32 -6.24
C MET A 264 0.66 6.92 -4.82
N GLN A 265 1.46 5.87 -4.64
CA GLN A 265 1.92 5.43 -3.33
C GLN A 265 2.70 6.54 -2.59
N ALA A 266 3.67 7.16 -3.28
CA ALA A 266 4.41 8.30 -2.74
C ALA A 266 3.51 9.49 -2.32
N ARG A 267 2.34 9.66 -2.97
CA ARG A 267 1.37 10.71 -2.57
C ARG A 267 0.60 10.32 -1.32
N HIS A 268 0.13 9.09 -1.19
CA HIS A 268 -0.59 8.69 0.01
C HIS A 268 0.35 8.66 1.21
N TYR A 269 1.59 8.17 1.05
CA TYR A 269 2.60 8.26 2.11
C TYR A 269 2.85 9.71 2.52
N LYS A 270 3.00 10.63 1.56
CA LYS A 270 3.12 12.06 1.88
C LYS A 270 1.89 12.61 2.60
N ALA A 271 0.69 12.23 2.19
CA ALA A 271 -0.54 12.63 2.88
C ALA A 271 -0.58 12.10 4.32
N LEU A 272 -0.13 10.88 4.54
CA LEU A 272 -0.01 10.26 5.86
C LEU A 272 1.00 11.02 6.75
N GLN A 273 2.17 11.39 6.20
CA GLN A 273 3.16 12.20 6.90
C GLN A 273 2.62 13.60 7.26
N GLU A 274 1.88 14.26 6.37
CA GLU A 274 1.22 15.53 6.68
C GLU A 274 0.14 15.38 7.75
N LEU A 275 -0.53 14.23 7.80
CA LEU A 275 -1.52 13.93 8.83
C LEU A 275 -0.86 13.80 10.20
N PHE A 276 0.29 13.12 10.29
CA PHE A 276 1.04 12.96 11.55
C PHE A 276 1.57 14.28 12.13
N LYS A 277 1.72 15.33 11.33
CA LYS A 277 2.08 16.68 11.82
C LYS A 277 0.94 17.37 12.57
N LYS A 278 -0.30 16.89 12.45
CA LYS A 278 -1.45 17.46 13.16
C LYS A 278 -1.40 17.04 14.63
N THR A 279 -1.84 17.93 15.52
CA THR A 279 -1.87 17.65 16.98
C THR A 279 -2.85 16.55 17.39
N LYS A 280 -3.92 16.35 16.60
CA LYS A 280 -4.92 15.28 16.78
C LYS A 280 -5.36 14.78 15.40
N PRO A 281 -4.59 13.91 14.75
CA PRO A 281 -4.98 13.35 13.46
C PRO A 281 -6.26 12.50 13.61
N ASN A 282 -7.10 12.51 12.58
CA ASN A 282 -8.28 11.65 12.56
C ASN A 282 -7.84 10.20 12.35
N LYS A 283 -8.26 9.30 13.24
CA LYS A 283 -7.89 7.89 13.22
C LYS A 283 -8.43 7.14 12.00
N GLU A 284 -9.60 7.53 11.51
CA GLU A 284 -10.21 6.94 10.30
C GLU A 284 -9.43 7.35 9.05
N ASP A 285 -8.99 8.61 8.96
CA ASP A 285 -8.13 9.08 7.87
C ASP A 285 -6.77 8.35 7.88
N ILE A 286 -6.18 8.15 9.06
CA ILE A 286 -4.97 7.32 9.21
C ILE A 286 -5.24 5.91 8.68
N ALA A 287 -6.30 5.27 9.16
CA ALA A 287 -6.64 3.90 8.77
C ALA A 287 -6.83 3.77 7.26
N HIS A 288 -7.55 4.72 6.63
CA HIS A 288 -7.77 4.73 5.19
C HIS A 288 -6.46 4.88 4.41
N LEU A 289 -5.57 5.78 4.84
CA LEU A 289 -4.26 5.95 4.20
C LEU A 289 -3.36 4.73 4.42
N LEU A 290 -3.46 4.07 5.58
CA LEU A 290 -2.76 2.81 5.83
C LEU A 290 -3.27 1.68 4.92
N ASP A 291 -4.56 1.65 4.58
CA ASP A 291 -5.11 0.69 3.59
C ASP A 291 -4.50 0.95 2.20
N LEU A 292 -4.49 2.20 1.75
CA LEU A 292 -3.96 2.59 0.44
C LEU A 292 -2.45 2.34 0.31
N GLU A 293 -1.71 2.49 1.41
CA GLU A 293 -0.25 2.29 1.47
C GLU A 293 0.16 0.89 1.94
N PHE A 294 -0.76 -0.06 2.00
CA PHE A 294 -0.49 -1.37 2.57
C PHE A 294 0.69 -2.07 1.87
N GLU A 295 0.65 -2.21 0.54
CA GLU A 295 1.72 -2.87 -0.22
C GLU A 295 3.09 -2.19 -0.03
N SER A 296 3.16 -0.87 -0.22
CA SER A 296 4.41 -0.10 -0.08
C SER A 296 5.00 -0.21 1.31
N ARG A 297 4.16 -0.16 2.34
CA ARG A 297 4.57 -0.32 3.73
C ARG A 297 5.10 -1.73 3.98
N ARG A 298 4.43 -2.78 3.48
CA ARG A 298 4.92 -4.16 3.61
C ARG A 298 6.29 -4.32 2.93
N SER A 299 6.45 -3.83 1.71
CA SER A 299 7.74 -3.85 1.01
C SER A 299 8.83 -3.08 1.76
N PHE A 300 8.52 -1.90 2.32
CA PHE A 300 9.46 -1.14 3.15
C PHE A 300 9.95 -1.95 4.37
N ILE A 301 9.04 -2.64 5.05
CA ILE A 301 9.37 -3.47 6.23
C ILE A 301 10.22 -4.68 5.83
N GLU A 302 9.90 -5.31 4.71
CA GLU A 302 10.62 -6.47 4.16
C GLU A 302 12.04 -6.12 3.70
N CYS A 303 12.23 -4.95 3.08
CA CYS A 303 13.53 -4.46 2.65
C CYS A 303 14.45 -4.06 3.81
N CYS A 304 13.94 -3.98 5.05
CA CYS A 304 14.76 -3.65 6.21
C CYS A 304 15.67 -4.83 6.60
N SER A 305 16.94 -4.74 6.19
CA SER A 305 17.98 -5.74 6.37
C SER A 305 18.38 -5.94 7.84
N ASP A 306 18.41 -4.86 8.63
CA ASP A 306 18.70 -4.96 10.06
C ASP A 306 17.43 -5.19 10.90
N LYS A 307 17.24 -6.45 11.32
CA LYS A 307 16.14 -6.84 12.21
C LYS A 307 16.15 -6.08 13.54
N ALA A 308 17.31 -5.64 14.04
CA ALA A 308 17.40 -4.96 15.33
C ALA A 308 16.87 -3.51 15.26
N GLU A 309 17.10 -2.82 14.16
CA GLU A 309 16.68 -1.43 13.93
C GLU A 309 15.31 -1.32 13.23
N ARG A 310 14.78 -2.43 12.68
CA ARG A 310 13.51 -2.43 11.96
C ARG A 310 12.35 -1.80 12.72
N ALA A 311 12.17 -2.16 14.00
CA ALA A 311 11.07 -1.60 14.79
C ALA A 311 11.18 -0.07 14.91
N LYS A 312 12.40 0.43 15.11
CA LYS A 312 12.69 1.86 15.14
C LYS A 312 12.41 2.54 13.81
N ALA A 313 12.95 2.00 12.71
CA ALA A 313 12.72 2.54 11.37
C ALA A 313 11.23 2.57 10.99
N VAL A 314 10.47 1.54 11.37
CA VAL A 314 9.03 1.48 11.14
C VAL A 314 8.28 2.49 12.01
N LEU A 315 8.66 2.69 13.27
CA LEU A 315 8.03 3.68 14.14
C LEU A 315 8.37 5.12 13.72
N GLU A 316 9.57 5.36 13.20
CA GLU A 316 9.95 6.66 12.63
C GLU A 316 9.15 6.97 11.35
N ALA A 317 8.97 5.98 10.48
CA ALA A 317 8.17 6.14 9.25
C ALA A 317 6.65 6.15 9.51
N TYR A 318 6.17 5.37 10.48
CA TYR A 318 4.76 5.19 10.82
C TYR A 318 4.53 5.34 12.33
N PRO A 319 4.58 6.58 12.87
CA PRO A 319 4.41 6.83 14.31
C PRO A 319 3.08 6.34 14.91
N CYS A 320 2.04 6.18 14.09
CA CYS A 320 0.75 5.64 14.51
C CYS A 320 0.82 4.24 15.11
N PHE A 321 1.86 3.45 14.81
CA PHE A 321 2.06 2.13 15.43
C PHE A 321 2.49 2.18 16.90
N SER A 322 2.67 3.38 17.46
CA SER A 322 2.71 3.59 18.91
C SER A 322 1.33 3.53 19.59
N GLU A 323 0.24 3.41 18.82
CA GLU A 323 -1.11 3.21 19.34
C GLU A 323 -1.59 1.77 19.10
N CYS A 324 -2.14 1.13 20.13
CA CYS A 324 -2.58 -0.27 20.07
C CYS A 324 -3.63 -0.51 18.97
N GLN A 325 -4.56 0.44 18.76
CA GLN A 325 -5.60 0.30 17.73
C GLN A 325 -5.00 0.09 16.33
N HIS A 326 -3.97 0.85 15.96
CA HIS A 326 -3.35 0.74 14.65
C HIS A 326 -2.53 -0.54 14.48
N ILE A 327 -1.91 -1.06 15.54
CA ILE A 327 -1.29 -2.40 15.53
C ILE A 327 -2.33 -3.50 15.28
N MET A 328 -3.48 -3.43 15.97
CA MET A 328 -4.54 -4.43 15.83
C MET A 328 -5.21 -4.39 14.46
N ASP A 329 -5.42 -3.19 13.92
CA ASP A 329 -6.00 -3.03 12.58
C ASP A 329 -5.02 -3.48 11.50
N GLU A 330 -3.72 -3.22 11.66
CA GLU A 330 -2.69 -3.72 10.75
C GLU A 330 -2.58 -5.25 10.78
N LEU A 331 -2.70 -5.86 11.96
CA LEU A 331 -2.81 -7.31 12.08
C LEU A 331 -4.00 -7.85 11.27
N GLY A 332 -5.15 -7.17 11.34
CA GLY A 332 -6.32 -7.49 10.53
C GLY A 332 -6.06 -7.37 9.04
N ARG A 333 -5.38 -6.31 8.57
CA ARG A 333 -5.00 -6.14 7.16
C ARG A 333 -4.11 -7.27 6.65
N ILE A 334 -3.22 -7.78 7.50
CA ILE A 334 -2.29 -8.84 7.12
C ILE A 334 -3.00 -10.19 7.00
N ILE A 335 -3.92 -10.49 7.90
CA ILE A 335 -4.55 -11.83 7.99
C ILE A 335 -5.84 -11.90 7.18
N GLU A 336 -6.71 -10.91 7.29
CA GLU A 336 -8.07 -10.93 6.74
C GLU A 336 -8.48 -9.53 6.26
N ALA A 337 -7.82 -9.05 5.20
CA ALA A 337 -7.91 -7.67 4.71
C ALA A 337 -9.34 -7.14 4.49
N ASP A 338 -10.27 -8.00 4.09
CA ASP A 338 -11.66 -7.63 3.82
C ASP A 338 -12.55 -7.57 5.08
N ASN A 339 -12.06 -8.05 6.24
CA ASN A 339 -12.82 -8.13 7.48
C ASN A 339 -12.66 -6.87 8.34
N LYS A 340 -13.54 -5.88 8.10
CA LYS A 340 -13.61 -4.64 8.89
C LYS A 340 -13.92 -4.83 10.38
N ARG A 341 -14.39 -6.02 10.79
CA ARG A 341 -14.71 -6.35 12.19
C ARG A 341 -13.63 -7.25 12.83
N TYR A 342 -12.51 -7.48 12.15
CA TYR A 342 -11.47 -8.39 12.62
C TYR A 342 -11.00 -8.05 14.03
N SER A 343 -10.68 -6.79 14.30
CA SER A 343 -10.19 -6.31 15.61
C SER A 343 -11.18 -6.61 16.77
N ASP A 344 -12.49 -6.43 16.54
CA ASP A 344 -13.51 -6.71 17.56
C ASP A 344 -13.69 -8.22 17.78
N GLN A 345 -13.74 -8.99 16.69
CA GLN A 345 -13.81 -10.45 16.77
C GLN A 345 -12.57 -11.03 17.44
N LEU A 346 -11.39 -10.46 17.19
CA LEU A 346 -10.13 -10.87 17.78
C LEU A 346 -10.14 -10.65 19.30
N LYS A 347 -10.63 -9.51 19.78
CA LYS A 347 -10.82 -9.27 21.23
C LYS A 347 -11.72 -10.35 21.86
N ALA A 348 -12.82 -10.70 21.21
CA ALA A 348 -13.73 -11.74 21.69
C ALA A 348 -13.06 -13.14 21.70
N ARG A 349 -12.33 -13.49 20.64
CA ARG A 349 -11.56 -14.75 20.56
C ARG A 349 -10.48 -14.81 21.64
N TRP A 350 -9.76 -13.72 21.85
CA TRP A 350 -8.75 -13.62 22.92
C TRP A 350 -9.38 -13.81 24.30
N GLY A 351 -10.50 -13.14 24.60
CA GLY A 351 -11.21 -13.32 25.87
C GLY A 351 -11.62 -14.77 26.10
N LYS A 352 -12.17 -15.45 25.08
CA LYS A 352 -12.51 -16.87 25.15
C LYS A 352 -11.28 -17.75 25.37
N PHE A 353 -10.21 -17.54 24.59
CA PHE A 353 -8.97 -18.29 24.71
C PHE A 353 -8.34 -18.12 26.09
N TYR A 354 -8.27 -16.89 26.61
CA TYR A 354 -7.72 -16.58 27.93
C TYR A 354 -8.45 -17.35 29.03
N GLN A 355 -9.78 -17.30 29.05
CA GLN A 355 -10.58 -18.04 30.03
C GLN A 355 -10.34 -19.55 29.93
N ASN A 356 -10.43 -20.08 28.72
CA ASN A 356 -10.15 -21.49 28.42
C ASN A 356 -8.76 -21.93 28.87
N ALA A 357 -7.75 -21.09 28.65
CA ALA A 357 -6.37 -21.33 29.00
C ALA A 357 -6.15 -21.34 30.51
N LEU A 358 -6.86 -20.51 31.29
CA LEU A 358 -6.82 -20.60 32.75
C LEU A 358 -7.26 -21.99 33.26
N PHE A 359 -8.36 -22.53 32.73
CA PHE A 359 -8.83 -23.87 33.10
C PHE A 359 -7.88 -24.97 32.62
N PHE A 360 -7.41 -24.87 31.38
CA PHE A 360 -6.43 -25.80 30.83
C PHE A 360 -5.13 -25.82 31.65
N GLY A 361 -4.65 -24.66 32.09
CA GLY A 361 -3.47 -24.52 32.92
C GLY A 361 -3.64 -25.18 34.29
N ALA A 362 -4.82 -25.04 34.91
CA ALA A 362 -5.17 -25.73 36.14
C ALA A 362 -5.22 -27.26 35.95
N TRP A 363 -5.84 -27.72 34.84
CA TRP A 363 -5.92 -29.14 34.49
C TRP A 363 -4.53 -29.75 34.26
N LYS A 364 -3.65 -29.05 33.53
CA LYS A 364 -2.23 -29.43 33.33
C LYS A 364 -1.38 -29.28 34.61
N LYS A 365 -1.93 -28.74 35.71
CA LYS A 365 -1.21 -28.38 36.95
C LYS A 365 -0.06 -27.39 36.74
N ALA A 366 -0.08 -26.67 35.61
CA ALA A 366 0.89 -25.63 35.28
C ALA A 366 0.52 -24.29 35.94
N LEU A 367 -0.76 -24.06 36.18
CA LEU A 367 -1.27 -22.86 36.82
C LEU A 367 -2.06 -23.24 38.08
N LYS A 368 -1.78 -22.56 39.19
CA LYS A 368 -2.63 -22.69 40.39
C LYS A 368 -3.93 -21.91 40.18
N PRO A 369 -5.06 -22.36 40.74
CA PRO A 369 -6.30 -21.59 40.70
C PRO A 369 -6.06 -20.17 41.23
N PRO A 370 -6.43 -19.12 40.49
CA PRO A 370 -6.07 -17.74 40.81
C PRO A 370 -6.88 -17.14 41.98
N MET A 371 -7.40 -17.98 42.89
CA MET A 371 -8.27 -17.53 43.97
C MET A 371 -7.53 -16.56 44.90
N GLY A 372 -8.05 -15.33 45.00
CA GLY A 372 -7.52 -14.29 45.89
C GLY A 372 -6.38 -13.44 45.31
N LEU A 373 -5.99 -13.65 44.05
CA LEU A 373 -5.06 -12.75 43.36
C LEU A 373 -5.83 -11.58 42.74
N ASP A 374 -5.20 -10.40 42.72
CA ASP A 374 -5.69 -9.30 41.87
C ASP A 374 -5.51 -9.65 40.38
N GLU A 375 -6.19 -8.92 39.50
CA GLU A 375 -6.18 -9.19 38.06
C GLU A 375 -4.78 -9.11 37.44
N SER A 376 -3.91 -8.21 37.94
CA SER A 376 -2.53 -8.10 37.45
C SER A 376 -1.69 -9.30 37.88
N ALA A 377 -1.79 -9.71 39.15
CA ALA A 377 -1.09 -10.88 39.67
C ALA A 377 -1.56 -12.17 38.97
N GLN A 378 -2.86 -12.28 38.67
CA GLN A 378 -3.42 -13.37 37.88
C GLN A 378 -2.84 -13.37 36.46
N ALA A 379 -2.77 -12.22 35.78
CA ALA A 379 -2.20 -12.12 34.44
C ALA A 379 -0.71 -12.47 34.38
N ILE A 380 0.06 -12.06 35.40
CA ILE A 380 1.49 -12.45 35.54
C ILE A 380 1.63 -13.96 35.72
N ALA A 381 0.86 -14.54 36.65
CA ALA A 381 0.88 -16.00 36.87
C ALA A 381 0.48 -16.77 35.60
N PHE A 382 -0.49 -16.25 34.86
CA PHE A 382 -0.89 -16.80 33.57
C PHE A 382 0.26 -16.76 32.55
N MET A 383 0.90 -15.60 32.36
CA MET A 383 2.05 -15.46 31.46
C MET A 383 3.23 -16.36 31.84
N GLU A 384 3.47 -16.54 33.13
CA GLU A 384 4.50 -17.44 33.65
C GLU A 384 4.20 -18.91 33.31
N ALA A 385 2.94 -19.32 33.39
CA ALA A 385 2.52 -20.70 33.14
C ALA A 385 2.39 -21.05 31.65
N LEU A 386 2.16 -20.07 30.77
CA LEU A 386 1.89 -20.30 29.34
C LEU A 386 2.92 -21.20 28.64
N PRO A 387 4.25 -21.00 28.79
CA PRO A 387 5.23 -21.89 28.15
C PRO A 387 5.22 -23.32 28.71
N GLN A 388 4.74 -23.54 29.94
CA GLN A 388 4.59 -24.88 30.51
C GLN A 388 3.33 -25.57 29.99
N MET A 389 2.27 -24.80 29.75
CA MET A 389 1.03 -25.28 29.15
C MET A 389 1.21 -25.65 27.67
N PHE A 390 2.04 -24.87 26.96
CA PHE A 390 2.31 -25.01 25.52
C PHE A 390 3.83 -25.14 25.26
N PRO A 391 4.46 -26.24 25.68
CA PRO A 391 5.91 -26.37 25.67
C PRO A 391 6.50 -26.41 24.25
N SER A 392 7.59 -25.67 24.07
CA SER A 392 8.44 -25.77 22.89
C SER A 392 9.63 -26.71 23.16
N PRO A 393 10.13 -27.43 22.15
CA PRO A 393 11.22 -28.39 22.34
C PRO A 393 12.60 -27.73 22.56
N THR A 394 12.71 -26.43 22.26
CA THR A 394 13.98 -25.70 22.37
C THR A 394 14.08 -25.02 23.74
N ALA A 395 15.18 -25.25 24.44
CA ALA A 395 15.46 -24.57 25.71
C ALA A 395 15.62 -23.04 25.51
N PRO A 396 15.28 -22.22 26.52
CA PRO A 396 15.54 -20.79 26.48
C PRO A 396 17.06 -20.49 26.43
N PRO A 397 17.48 -19.34 25.88
CA PRO A 397 18.88 -18.89 25.97
C PRO A 397 19.38 -18.88 27.41
N ARG A 398 20.66 -19.23 27.63
CA ARG A 398 21.26 -19.35 28.98
C ARG A 398 21.10 -18.13 29.91
N LYS A 399 20.89 -16.94 29.33
CA LYS A 399 20.71 -15.68 30.06
C LYS A 399 19.26 -15.47 30.54
N LEU A 400 18.30 -16.27 30.05
CA LEU A 400 16.92 -16.28 30.55
C LEU A 400 16.77 -17.39 31.59
N LYS A 401 16.08 -17.09 32.70
CA LYS A 401 15.84 -18.06 33.78
C LYS A 401 14.78 -19.09 33.37
N SER A 402 13.82 -18.68 32.56
CA SER A 402 12.70 -19.51 32.09
C SER A 402 12.30 -19.12 30.66
N ALA A 403 11.45 -19.94 30.04
CA ALA A 403 10.89 -19.61 28.72
C ALA A 403 9.89 -18.44 28.79
N SER A 404 9.28 -18.17 29.95
CA SER A 404 8.30 -17.08 30.12
C SER A 404 8.93 -15.70 30.06
N GLU A 405 10.22 -15.55 30.40
CA GLU A 405 10.99 -14.32 30.21
C GLU A 405 11.16 -13.92 28.72
N ALA A 406 10.81 -14.82 27.78
CA ALA A 406 10.69 -14.47 26.38
C ALA A 406 9.42 -13.62 26.08
N LEU A 407 8.39 -13.71 26.91
CA LEU A 407 7.11 -12.99 26.77
C LEU A 407 7.13 -11.67 27.55
N TYR A 408 7.56 -11.71 28.80
CA TYR A 408 7.43 -10.56 29.72
C TYR A 408 8.62 -10.42 30.67
N HIS A 409 8.72 -9.26 31.31
CA HIS A 409 9.63 -8.98 32.42
C HIS A 409 8.96 -8.01 33.40
N VAL A 410 9.03 -8.28 34.70
CA VAL A 410 8.56 -7.36 35.75
C VAL A 410 9.73 -6.49 36.16
N LEU A 411 9.62 -5.18 35.93
CA LEU A 411 10.68 -4.22 36.22
C LEU A 411 10.85 -4.05 37.72
N GLU A 412 12.09 -4.06 38.19
CA GLU A 412 12.40 -3.64 39.56
C GLU A 412 12.20 -2.11 39.69
N PRO A 413 11.86 -1.58 40.88
CA PRO A 413 11.57 -0.15 41.05
C PRO A 413 12.69 0.82 40.61
N SER A 414 13.95 0.36 40.56
CA SER A 414 15.11 1.11 40.11
C SER A 414 15.64 0.68 38.74
N GLU A 415 15.00 -0.28 38.08
CA GLU A 415 15.45 -0.81 36.79
C GLU A 415 15.00 0.09 35.65
N ASP A 416 15.95 0.60 34.87
CA ASP A 416 15.67 1.36 33.66
C ASP A 416 15.25 0.40 32.52
N PRO A 417 14.05 0.58 31.92
CA PRO A 417 13.56 -0.28 30.84
C PRO A 417 14.49 -0.35 29.63
N ASN A 418 15.12 0.76 29.25
CA ASN A 418 16.03 0.80 28.10
C ASN A 418 17.32 0.05 28.40
N VAL A 419 17.84 0.17 29.62
CA VAL A 419 19.02 -0.59 30.06
C VAL A 419 18.72 -2.09 30.08
N PHE A 420 17.53 -2.50 30.52
CA PHE A 420 17.08 -3.89 30.44
C PHE A 420 17.04 -4.37 28.98
N LEU A 421 16.36 -3.64 28.10
CA LEU A 421 16.19 -4.02 26.69
C LEU A 421 17.54 -4.18 25.97
N GLN A 422 18.51 -3.30 26.24
CA GLN A 422 19.85 -3.39 25.66
C GLN A 422 20.57 -4.69 26.04
N LYS A 423 20.44 -5.14 27.30
CA LYS A 423 21.10 -6.33 27.86
C LYS A 423 20.38 -7.64 27.55
N ARG A 424 19.09 -7.58 27.19
CA ARG A 424 18.24 -8.74 26.95
C ARG A 424 18.78 -9.62 25.80
N PRO A 425 18.78 -10.96 25.95
CA PRO A 425 19.31 -11.86 24.93
C PRO A 425 18.42 -12.00 23.68
N LEU A 426 17.11 -11.78 23.83
CA LEU A 426 16.15 -11.85 22.72
C LEU A 426 15.76 -10.43 22.28
N ARG A 427 15.79 -10.19 20.97
CA ARG A 427 15.36 -8.93 20.33
C ARG A 427 13.91 -8.98 19.81
N THR A 428 13.15 -10.01 20.19
CA THR A 428 11.74 -10.15 19.81
C THR A 428 10.83 -9.26 20.67
N PRO A 429 9.58 -9.03 20.28
CA PRO A 429 8.58 -8.39 21.12
C PRO A 429 8.59 -8.89 22.58
N VAL A 430 8.38 -7.98 23.54
CA VAL A 430 8.34 -8.24 24.98
C VAL A 430 7.44 -7.26 25.71
N ILE A 431 6.82 -7.73 26.79
CA ILE A 431 5.97 -6.95 27.69
C ILE A 431 6.77 -6.63 28.96
N LEU A 432 7.05 -5.35 29.21
CA LEU A 432 7.65 -4.91 30.47
C LEU A 432 6.56 -4.39 31.41
N ILE A 433 6.54 -4.90 32.63
CA ILE A 433 5.49 -4.61 33.62
C ILE A 433 6.11 -3.73 34.69
N ASP A 434 5.68 -2.46 34.73
CA ASP A 434 5.99 -1.53 35.80
C ASP A 434 4.84 -1.51 36.83
N THR A 435 5.11 -0.89 37.97
CA THR A 435 4.16 -0.57 39.03
C THR A 435 2.90 0.15 38.52
N LYS A 436 3.01 1.02 37.50
CA LYS A 436 1.87 1.83 37.02
C LYS A 436 1.39 1.49 35.63
N ASN A 437 2.26 0.96 34.78
CA ASN A 437 1.99 0.80 33.35
C ASN A 437 2.58 -0.50 32.80
N VAL A 438 2.19 -0.81 31.58
CA VAL A 438 2.73 -1.91 30.79
C VAL A 438 3.39 -1.32 29.55
N LEU A 439 4.65 -1.64 29.29
CA LEU A 439 5.40 -1.16 28.15
C LEU A 439 5.61 -2.31 27.17
N LEU A 440 5.11 -2.18 25.94
CA LEU A 440 5.49 -3.10 24.87
C LEU A 440 6.74 -2.56 24.17
N ALA A 441 7.72 -3.44 23.99
CA ALA A 441 8.96 -3.13 23.29
C ALA A 441 9.27 -4.22 22.26
N VAL A 442 9.95 -3.83 21.18
CA VAL A 442 10.43 -4.73 20.14
C VAL A 442 11.90 -4.41 19.89
N SER A 443 12.76 -5.43 19.90
CA SER A 443 14.21 -5.24 19.94
C SER A 443 14.59 -4.35 21.13
N ASN A 444 15.21 -3.20 20.88
CA ASN A 444 15.57 -2.20 21.88
C ASN A 444 14.64 -0.98 21.87
N THR A 445 13.55 -1.05 21.10
CA THR A 445 12.68 0.09 20.83
C THR A 445 11.38 -0.06 21.60
N PRO A 446 11.08 0.85 22.54
CA PRO A 446 9.76 0.97 23.12
C PRO A 446 8.74 1.29 22.02
N VAL A 447 7.67 0.49 21.92
CA VAL A 447 6.61 0.69 20.92
C VAL A 447 5.49 1.53 21.51
N MET A 448 4.96 1.13 22.66
CA MET A 448 3.82 1.80 23.29
C MET A 448 3.74 1.55 24.79
N THR A 449 3.16 2.51 25.51
CA THR A 449 2.82 2.38 26.93
C THR A 449 1.32 2.22 27.08
N LEU A 450 0.90 1.20 27.81
CA LEU A 450 -0.49 0.88 28.12
C LEU A 450 -0.74 1.04 29.62
N PRO A 451 -1.98 1.36 30.03
CA PRO A 451 -2.34 1.32 31.45
C PRO A 451 -2.27 -0.12 31.99
N ARG A 452 -2.09 -0.28 33.30
CA ARG A 452 -1.80 -1.59 33.91
C ARG A 452 -2.95 -2.60 33.83
N ASP A 453 -4.20 -2.14 33.79
CA ASP A 453 -5.39 -2.97 33.59
C ASP A 453 -5.44 -3.65 32.21
N MET A 454 -4.70 -3.13 31.23
CA MET A 454 -4.54 -3.72 29.90
C MET A 454 -3.52 -4.88 29.87
N LEU A 455 -2.97 -5.30 31.00
CA LEU A 455 -2.01 -6.39 31.07
C LEU A 455 -2.51 -7.70 30.43
N PRO A 456 -3.77 -8.16 30.65
CA PRO A 456 -4.28 -9.35 29.97
C PRO A 456 -4.34 -9.20 28.44
N GLN A 457 -4.59 -8.01 27.92
CA GLN A 457 -4.65 -7.72 26.48
C GLN A 457 -3.27 -7.47 25.87
N SER A 458 -2.26 -7.15 26.67
CA SER A 458 -0.91 -6.86 26.18
C SER A 458 -0.29 -8.02 25.38
N LEU A 459 -0.62 -9.28 25.71
CA LEU A 459 -0.19 -10.46 24.94
C LEU A 459 -0.72 -10.46 23.51
N ILE A 460 -2.00 -10.12 23.28
CA ILE A 460 -2.55 -10.12 21.93
C ILE A 460 -2.06 -8.92 21.12
N ILE A 461 -1.77 -7.79 21.78
CA ILE A 461 -1.11 -6.64 21.15
C ILE A 461 0.34 -7.00 20.78
N MET A 462 1.05 -7.73 21.65
CA MET A 462 2.39 -8.26 21.37
C MET A 462 2.39 -9.21 20.17
N MET A 463 1.35 -10.04 20.01
CA MET A 463 1.16 -10.82 18.78
C MET A 463 1.05 -9.91 17.55
N GLY A 464 0.26 -8.82 17.63
CA GLY A 464 0.23 -7.81 16.58
C GLY A 464 1.61 -7.26 16.22
N CYS A 465 2.46 -6.98 17.22
CA CYS A 465 3.83 -6.53 16.96
C CYS A 465 4.68 -7.54 16.16
N TYR A 466 4.51 -8.85 16.36
CA TYR A 466 5.21 -9.85 15.54
C TYR A 466 4.86 -9.73 14.05
N TYR A 467 3.59 -9.48 13.72
CA TYR A 467 3.10 -9.35 12.35
C TYR A 467 3.48 -8.00 11.73
N VAL A 468 3.20 -6.91 12.45
CA VAL A 468 3.48 -5.55 11.98
C VAL A 468 4.97 -5.40 11.68
N PHE A 469 5.84 -5.74 12.64
CA PHE A 469 7.29 -5.58 12.49
C PHE A 469 7.98 -6.81 11.84
N GLN A 470 7.22 -7.83 11.42
CA GLN A 470 7.72 -9.02 10.74
C GLN A 470 8.86 -9.73 11.49
N PHE A 471 8.64 -10.03 12.77
CA PHE A 471 9.56 -10.77 13.61
C PHE A 471 9.23 -12.26 13.61
N THR A 472 10.27 -13.09 13.63
CA THR A 472 10.13 -14.53 13.83
C THR A 472 9.93 -14.88 15.29
N TYR A 473 9.13 -15.89 15.59
CA TYR A 473 8.94 -16.37 16.95
C TYR A 473 10.24 -16.94 17.55
N PRO A 474 10.56 -16.62 18.81
CA PRO A 474 11.71 -17.20 19.47
C PRO A 474 11.45 -18.69 19.75
N LYS A 475 12.40 -19.55 19.37
CA LYS A 475 12.26 -21.02 19.39
C LYS A 475 11.80 -21.61 20.72
N CYS A 476 12.14 -20.96 21.84
CA CYS A 476 11.78 -21.42 23.18
C CYS A 476 10.30 -21.23 23.57
N ILE A 477 9.55 -20.42 22.81
CA ILE A 477 8.11 -20.23 22.96
C ILE A 477 7.36 -20.31 21.63
N ALA A 478 8.00 -20.84 20.57
CA ALA A 478 7.42 -20.88 19.23
C ALA A 478 6.12 -21.70 19.20
N THR A 479 6.06 -22.84 19.90
CA THR A 479 4.84 -23.65 19.98
C THR A 479 3.68 -22.89 20.60
N LEU A 480 3.93 -22.14 21.69
CA LEU A 480 2.92 -21.28 22.32
C LEU A 480 2.38 -20.23 21.34
N LEU A 481 3.28 -19.48 20.69
CA LEU A 481 2.87 -18.41 19.78
C LEU A 481 2.16 -18.96 18.54
N SER A 482 2.55 -20.14 18.03
CA SER A 482 1.84 -20.83 16.95
C SER A 482 0.44 -21.27 17.37
N ILE A 483 0.21 -21.70 18.62
CA ILE A 483 -1.13 -22.01 19.13
C ILE A 483 -1.98 -20.74 19.18
N ILE A 484 -1.43 -19.61 19.66
CA ILE A 484 -2.16 -18.34 19.67
C ILE A 484 -2.48 -17.89 18.24
N GLN A 485 -1.54 -18.06 17.30
CA GLN A 485 -1.74 -17.77 15.89
C GLN A 485 -2.93 -18.54 15.30
N THR A 486 -2.98 -19.86 15.47
CA THR A 486 -4.05 -20.68 14.87
C THR A 486 -5.37 -20.57 15.63
N GLU A 487 -5.36 -20.61 16.97
CA GLU A 487 -6.58 -20.65 17.78
C GLU A 487 -7.20 -19.27 18.02
N VAL A 488 -6.38 -18.21 18.05
CA VAL A 488 -6.85 -16.84 18.34
C VAL A 488 -6.84 -15.97 17.10
N LEU A 489 -5.72 -15.92 16.35
CA LEU A 489 -5.64 -15.07 15.16
C LEU A 489 -6.38 -15.67 13.97
N LYS A 490 -6.60 -16.99 13.96
CA LYS A 490 -7.11 -17.79 12.85
C LYS A 490 -6.25 -17.69 11.59
N ASP A 491 -4.96 -17.45 11.78
CA ASP A 491 -3.99 -17.43 10.71
C ASP A 491 -3.38 -18.82 10.54
N ALA A 492 -3.22 -19.25 9.29
CA ALA A 492 -2.69 -20.56 8.98
C ALA A 492 -1.18 -20.59 9.26
N ILE A 493 -0.69 -21.69 9.82
CA ILE A 493 0.75 -21.92 9.95
C ILE A 493 1.26 -22.71 8.76
N HIS A 494 2.49 -22.42 8.33
CA HIS A 494 3.14 -23.15 7.25
C HIS A 494 3.45 -24.59 7.68
N GLU A 495 3.48 -25.54 6.73
CA GLU A 495 3.72 -26.96 7.03
C GLU A 495 5.05 -27.20 7.77
N SER A 496 6.08 -26.40 7.45
CA SER A 496 7.39 -26.45 8.14
C SER A 496 7.30 -26.07 9.62
N ASP A 497 6.33 -25.26 10.00
CA ASP A 497 6.12 -24.79 11.37
C ASP A 497 5.14 -25.68 12.15
N MET A 498 4.45 -26.61 11.46
CA MET A 498 3.62 -27.67 12.06
C MET A 498 4.48 -28.77 12.70
N THR A 499 5.36 -28.37 13.62
CA THR A 499 6.25 -29.29 14.35
C THR A 499 5.47 -30.35 15.11
N THR A 500 6.11 -31.48 15.41
CA THR A 500 5.51 -32.54 16.25
C THR A 500 5.06 -32.01 17.62
N SER A 501 5.81 -31.06 18.20
CA SER A 501 5.44 -30.40 19.45
C SER A 501 4.15 -29.61 19.30
N TYR A 502 4.04 -28.80 18.24
CA TYR A 502 2.82 -28.06 17.93
C TYR A 502 1.61 -28.99 17.75
N LYS A 503 1.73 -30.03 16.91
CA LYS A 503 0.63 -30.96 16.64
C LYS A 503 0.15 -31.65 17.92
N LYS A 504 1.09 -32.14 18.75
CA LYS A 504 0.76 -32.78 20.03
C LYS A 504 0.03 -31.83 20.97
N VAL A 505 0.56 -30.62 21.15
CA VAL A 505 -0.02 -29.62 22.05
C VAL A 505 -1.39 -29.16 21.57
N LEU A 506 -1.59 -29.00 20.26
CA LEU A 506 -2.88 -28.68 19.67
C LEU A 506 -3.92 -29.79 19.93
N THR A 507 -3.53 -31.06 19.76
CA THR A 507 -4.41 -32.19 20.07
C THR A 507 -4.81 -32.17 21.55
N ASP A 508 -3.84 -32.06 22.46
CA ASP A 508 -4.10 -31.98 23.91
C ASP A 508 -5.06 -30.82 24.26
N TRP A 509 -4.85 -29.65 23.64
CA TRP A 509 -5.69 -28.47 23.81
C TRP A 509 -7.12 -28.71 23.32
N GLN A 510 -7.29 -29.32 22.15
CA GLN A 510 -8.59 -29.62 21.57
C GLN A 510 -9.34 -30.73 22.33
N GLU A 511 -8.63 -31.74 22.83
CA GLU A 511 -9.20 -32.82 23.64
C GLU A 511 -9.77 -32.28 24.96
N PHE A 512 -9.12 -31.31 25.57
CA PHE A 512 -9.59 -30.68 26.81
C PHE A 512 -11.01 -30.07 26.70
N PHE A 513 -11.43 -29.60 25.51
CA PHE A 513 -12.78 -29.05 25.32
C PHE A 513 -13.81 -30.10 24.88
N LYS A 514 -13.37 -31.33 24.62
CA LYS A 514 -14.26 -32.46 24.34
C LYS A 514 -14.67 -33.21 25.62
N THR A 515 -13.85 -33.13 26.66
CA THR A 515 -14.15 -33.56 28.04
C THR A 515 -14.94 -32.51 28.80
#